data_AF-A0A8D1SSU0-F1
#
_entry.id   AF-A0A8D1SSU0-F1
#
_cell.length_a   1.000
_cell.length_b   1.000
_cell.length_c   1.000
_cell.angle_alpha   90.00
_cell.angle_beta   90.00
_cell.angle_gamma   90.00
#
_symmetry.space_group_name_H-M   'P 1'
#
loop_
_entity.id
_entity.type
_entity.pdbx_description
1 polymer ?
#
loop_
_entity_poly.entity_id
_entity_poly.type
_entity_poly.pdbx_seq_one_letter_code
_entity_poly.pdbx_strand_id
1 'polypeptide(L)'
;MSSGTMKFNGYLRVRIGEAVGLQPTRWSLRHSLFKKGYQLLDPYLTVSVDQVRVGQTSTKQKTNKPTYNEEFCANVTDGGYLELAVFHETPLGYDHFVANCTLQFQELLRTAGASDTFEGWLLSRETEYSNILPGSAKGLCEGESTRSTDTSSWPRT
;
A
#
# COMPACT_ATOMS: atom_id res chain seq x y z
N MET A 1 -29.01 11.22 8.45
CA MET A 1 -27.85 11.28 9.37
C MET A 1 -26.68 10.69 8.61
N SER A 2 -25.76 11.51 8.12
CA SER A 2 -24.56 10.98 7.46
C SER A 2 -23.73 10.30 8.53
N SER A 3 -23.62 8.98 8.47
CA SER A 3 -22.65 8.24 9.27
C SER A 3 -21.26 8.66 8.77
N GLY A 4 -20.72 9.74 9.34
CA GLY A 4 -19.42 10.26 8.95
C GLY A 4 -18.37 9.19 9.19
N THR A 5 -17.87 8.58 8.12
CA THR A 5 -16.75 7.65 8.17
C THR A 5 -15.55 8.41 8.75
N MET A 6 -15.19 8.14 10.00
CA MET A 6 -14.00 8.68 10.67
C MET A 6 -12.79 8.61 9.74
N LYS A 7 -12.13 9.76 9.53
CA LYS A 7 -10.92 9.90 8.72
C LYS A 7 -9.68 9.90 9.60
N PHE A 8 -8.58 9.37 9.08
CA PHE A 8 -7.30 9.36 9.77
C PHE A 8 -6.59 10.71 9.63
N ASN A 9 -6.17 11.25 10.77
CA ASN A 9 -5.35 12.45 10.87
C ASN A 9 -4.18 12.10 11.79
N GLY A 10 -2.95 12.19 11.29
CA GLY A 10 -1.77 11.80 12.06
C GLY A 10 -0.54 11.53 11.21
N TYR A 11 0.47 10.94 11.85
CA TYR A 11 1.70 10.51 11.17
C TYR A 11 1.57 9.07 10.72
N LEU A 12 1.86 8.81 9.44
CA LEU A 12 1.93 7.49 8.86
C LEU A 12 3.38 7.10 8.66
N ARG A 13 3.77 5.95 9.21
CA ARG A 13 4.99 5.23 8.83
C ARG A 13 4.59 3.91 8.17
N VAL A 14 5.27 3.53 7.10
CA VAL A 14 5.04 2.27 6.38
C VAL A 14 6.39 1.67 6.01
N ARG A 15 6.71 0.53 6.62
CA ARG A 15 7.89 -0.27 6.24
C ARG A 15 7.47 -1.44 5.37
N ILE A 16 7.92 -1.48 4.12
CA ILE A 16 7.68 -2.55 3.17
C ILE A 16 8.79 -3.60 3.30
N GLY A 17 8.43 -4.79 3.79
CA GLY A 17 9.36 -5.93 3.91
C GLY A 17 9.65 -6.58 2.56
N GLU A 18 8.79 -7.51 2.16
CA GLU A 18 8.90 -8.24 0.90
C GLU A 18 7.52 -8.46 0.28
N ALA A 19 7.51 -8.86 -0.99
CA ALA A 19 6.36 -9.43 -1.65
C ALA A 19 6.70 -10.83 -2.16
N VAL A 20 5.71 -11.72 -2.19
CA VAL A 20 5.87 -13.10 -2.68
C VAL A 20 4.75 -13.46 -3.62
N GLY A 21 5.07 -14.32 -4.60
CA GLY A 21 4.06 -14.90 -5.49
C GLY A 21 3.53 -13.96 -6.58
N LEU A 22 4.22 -12.84 -6.86
CA LEU A 22 3.81 -11.91 -7.91
C LEU A 22 3.72 -12.64 -9.27
N GLN A 23 2.61 -12.41 -9.98
CA GLN A 23 2.40 -12.97 -11.31
C GLN A 23 2.49 -11.86 -12.36
N PRO A 24 3.29 -12.02 -13.42
CA PRO A 24 3.21 -11.13 -14.57
C PRO A 24 1.80 -11.13 -15.17
N THR A 25 1.25 -9.94 -15.41
CA THR A 25 0.00 -9.82 -16.15
C THR A 25 0.17 -10.30 -17.59
N ARG A 26 -0.94 -10.67 -18.24
CA ARG A 26 -0.96 -10.99 -19.69
C ARG A 26 -0.38 -9.86 -20.53
N TRP A 27 -0.56 -8.61 -20.09
CA TRP A 27 0.02 -7.46 -20.75
C TRP A 27 1.55 -7.46 -20.65
N SER A 28 2.10 -7.63 -19.44
CA SER A 28 3.56 -7.74 -19.24
C SER A 28 4.17 -8.88 -20.04
N LEU A 29 3.51 -10.05 -20.08
CA LEU A 29 3.96 -11.22 -20.85
C LEU A 29 4.05 -10.94 -22.36
N ARG A 30 3.12 -10.16 -22.91
CA ARG A 30 3.07 -9.85 -24.35
C ARG A 30 3.98 -8.69 -24.75
N HIS A 31 4.18 -7.71 -23.88
CA HIS A 31 4.81 -6.44 -24.27
C HIS A 31 6.24 -6.25 -23.75
N SER A 32 6.55 -6.68 -22.51
CA SER A 32 7.88 -6.46 -21.90
C SER A 32 8.69 -7.75 -21.74
N LEU A 33 8.01 -8.87 -21.48
CA LEU A 33 8.63 -10.16 -21.17
C LEU A 33 8.62 -11.14 -22.37
N PHE A 34 8.05 -10.74 -23.50
CA PHE A 34 7.92 -11.61 -24.67
C PHE A 34 9.29 -12.05 -25.19
N LYS A 35 9.44 -13.36 -25.46
CA LYS A 35 10.68 -14.00 -25.94
C LYS A 35 11.92 -13.85 -25.05
N LYS A 36 11.79 -13.38 -23.80
CA LYS A 36 12.94 -13.28 -22.88
C LYS A 36 13.39 -14.62 -22.28
N GLY A 37 12.61 -15.70 -22.46
CA GLY A 37 12.93 -17.03 -21.90
C GLY A 37 12.64 -17.16 -20.41
N TYR A 38 12.20 -16.08 -19.75
CA TYR A 38 11.77 -16.04 -18.36
C TYR A 38 10.53 -15.17 -18.20
N GLN A 39 9.76 -15.41 -17.14
CA GLN A 39 8.56 -14.66 -16.76
C GLN A 39 8.77 -14.00 -15.39
N LEU A 40 9.91 -13.35 -15.24
CA LEU A 40 10.32 -12.65 -14.03
C LEU A 40 10.14 -11.15 -14.25
N LEU A 41 9.51 -10.51 -13.28
CA LEU A 41 9.27 -9.07 -13.29
C LEU A 41 10.52 -8.31 -12.87
N ASP A 42 10.51 -7.02 -13.17
CA ASP A 42 11.34 -6.02 -12.51
C ASP A 42 10.44 -5.19 -11.58
N PRO A 43 10.04 -5.71 -10.39
CA PRO A 43 8.99 -5.09 -9.60
C PRO A 43 9.47 -3.92 -8.73
N TYR A 44 8.63 -2.91 -8.62
CA TYR A 44 8.65 -1.90 -7.56
C TYR A 44 7.24 -1.70 -7.00
N LEU A 45 7.15 -1.09 -5.81
CA LEU A 45 5.89 -0.80 -5.12
C LEU A 45 5.74 0.70 -4.88
N THR A 46 4.55 1.25 -5.14
CA THR A 46 4.19 2.61 -4.74
C THR A 46 3.32 2.58 -3.49
N VAL A 47 3.55 3.53 -2.58
CA VAL A 47 2.73 3.77 -1.40
C VAL A 47 1.93 5.05 -1.62
N SER A 48 0.61 4.98 -1.49
CA SER A 48 -0.29 6.12 -1.72
C SER A 48 -1.33 6.25 -0.61
N VAL A 49 -1.72 7.47 -0.28
CA VAL A 49 -2.84 7.79 0.62
C VAL A 49 -3.89 8.54 -0.17
N ASP A 50 -5.12 8.05 -0.22
CA ASP A 50 -6.22 8.64 -1.00
C ASP A 50 -5.75 9.09 -2.40
N GLN A 51 -5.19 8.14 -3.17
CA GLN A 51 -4.63 8.34 -4.51
C GLN A 51 -3.40 9.26 -4.64
N VAL A 52 -2.94 9.89 -3.56
CA VAL A 52 -1.72 10.71 -3.55
C VAL A 52 -0.52 9.83 -3.19
N ARG A 53 0.46 9.72 -4.10
CA ARG A 53 1.69 8.94 -3.86
C ARG A 53 2.54 9.62 -2.79
N VAL A 54 2.89 8.86 -1.76
CA VAL A 54 3.77 9.29 -0.64
C VAL A 54 5.13 8.58 -0.65
N GLY A 55 5.27 7.49 -1.42
CA GLY A 55 6.52 6.75 -1.51
C GLY A 55 6.58 5.80 -2.69
N GLN A 56 7.80 5.37 -3.03
CA GLN A 56 8.06 4.35 -4.03
C GLN A 56 9.33 3.59 -3.64
N THR A 57 9.30 2.27 -3.73
CA THR A 57 10.49 1.44 -3.49
C THR A 57 11.46 1.49 -4.66
N SER A 58 12.71 1.08 -4.41
CA SER A 58 13.61 0.71 -5.50
C SER A 58 13.06 -0.48 -6.30
N THR A 59 13.36 -0.50 -7.61
CA THR A 59 13.04 -1.64 -8.47
C THR A 59 14.00 -2.79 -8.20
N LYS A 60 13.45 -3.99 -7.99
CA LYS A 60 14.24 -5.22 -7.93
C LYS A 60 14.24 -5.89 -9.30
N GLN A 61 15.38 -6.40 -9.72
CA GLN A 61 15.55 -6.94 -11.07
C GLN A 61 15.20 -8.44 -11.09
N LYS A 62 14.48 -8.88 -12.13
CA LYS A 62 14.21 -10.27 -12.50
C LYS A 62 13.77 -11.14 -11.31
N THR A 63 12.73 -10.73 -10.60
CA THR A 63 12.17 -11.49 -9.48
C THR A 63 10.65 -11.35 -9.38
N ASN A 64 10.00 -12.44 -8.99
CA ASN A 64 8.58 -12.46 -8.60
C ASN A 64 8.40 -12.53 -7.07
N LYS A 65 9.50 -12.40 -6.33
CA LYS A 65 9.57 -12.42 -4.86
C LYS A 65 10.55 -11.36 -4.35
N PRO A 66 10.27 -10.06 -4.58
CA PRO A 66 11.20 -9.00 -4.20
C PRO A 66 11.23 -8.78 -2.69
N THR A 67 12.44 -8.65 -2.13
CA THR A 67 12.66 -8.15 -0.77
C THR A 67 13.10 -6.69 -0.85
N TYR A 68 12.30 -5.78 -0.28
CA TYR A 68 12.54 -4.33 -0.33
C TYR A 68 13.27 -3.85 0.93
N ASN A 69 12.67 -4.09 2.11
CA ASN A 69 13.11 -3.54 3.40
C ASN A 69 13.26 -2.01 3.38
N GLU A 70 12.29 -1.33 2.78
CA GLU A 70 12.28 0.13 2.61
C GLU A 70 11.16 0.76 3.46
N GLU A 71 11.36 1.99 3.94
CA GLU A 71 10.43 2.69 4.83
C GLU A 71 10.03 4.06 4.27
N PHE A 72 8.76 4.41 4.45
CA PHE A 72 8.15 5.66 4.02
C PHE A 72 7.39 6.32 5.15
N CYS A 73 7.42 7.65 5.18
CA CYS A 73 6.78 8.45 6.20
C CYS A 73 5.98 9.59 5.57
N ALA A 74 4.79 9.88 6.10
CA ALA A 74 3.96 11.00 5.64
C ALA A 74 3.06 11.54 6.76
N ASN A 75 2.86 12.86 6.79
CA ASN A 75 1.74 13.45 7.51
C ASN A 75 0.47 13.23 6.70
N VAL A 76 -0.57 12.70 7.33
CA VAL A 76 -1.87 12.44 6.71
C VAL A 76 -2.93 13.32 7.32
N THR A 77 -3.71 13.96 6.48
CA THR A 77 -4.87 14.77 6.85
C THR A 77 -6.10 14.24 6.12
N ASP A 78 -7.17 13.97 6.85
CA ASP A 78 -8.43 13.40 6.36
C ASP A 78 -8.31 12.10 5.52
N GLY A 79 -7.32 11.28 5.86
CA GLY A 79 -7.00 10.04 5.17
C GLY A 79 -8.11 8.98 5.26
N GLY A 80 -8.57 8.48 4.12
CA GLY A 80 -9.49 7.36 4.01
C GLY A 80 -8.78 6.01 4.00
N TYR A 81 -7.84 5.84 3.07
CA TYR A 81 -7.17 4.56 2.87
C TYR A 81 -5.71 4.69 2.44
N LEU A 82 -4.95 3.62 2.72
CA LEU A 82 -3.61 3.36 2.21
C LEU A 82 -3.71 2.40 1.01
N GLU A 83 -3.03 2.71 -0.07
CA GLU A 83 -2.87 1.84 -1.23
C GLU A 83 -1.40 1.48 -1.44
N LEU A 84 -1.16 0.19 -1.62
CA LEU A 84 0.11 -0.38 -2.03
C LEU A 84 -0.08 -0.98 -3.42
N ALA A 85 0.59 -0.43 -4.43
CA ALA A 85 0.45 -0.91 -5.81
C ALA A 85 1.80 -1.34 -6.37
N VAL A 86 1.85 -2.54 -6.94
CA VAL A 86 3.05 -3.15 -7.53
C VAL A 86 3.01 -2.95 -9.04
N PHE A 87 4.14 -2.54 -9.58
CA PHE A 87 4.34 -2.33 -11.01
C PHE A 87 5.58 -3.08 -11.48
N HIS A 88 5.59 -3.44 -12.76
CA HIS A 88 6.77 -3.91 -13.47
C HIS A 88 7.38 -2.75 -14.24
N GLU A 89 8.63 -2.41 -13.92
CA GLU A 89 9.40 -1.41 -14.64
C GLU A 89 9.63 -1.85 -16.10
N THR A 90 9.25 -0.99 -17.03
CA THR A 90 9.42 -1.21 -18.45
C THR A 90 10.60 -0.39 -18.98
N PRO A 91 11.37 -0.91 -19.96
CA PRO A 91 12.50 -0.15 -20.51
C PRO A 91 12.09 1.18 -21.17
N LEU A 92 10.86 1.24 -21.69
CA LEU A 92 10.30 2.39 -22.40
C LEU A 92 8.78 2.43 -22.19
N GLY A 93 8.24 3.64 -21.99
CA GLY A 93 6.80 3.87 -21.86
C GLY A 93 6.33 3.83 -20.40
N TYR A 94 5.06 3.48 -20.21
CA TYR A 94 4.46 3.36 -18.89
C TYR A 94 4.71 1.97 -18.31
N ASP A 95 5.01 1.95 -17.02
CA ASP A 95 5.17 0.72 -16.26
C ASP A 95 3.87 -0.05 -16.15
N HIS A 96 3.99 -1.38 -16.15
CA HIS A 96 2.82 -2.23 -16.17
C HIS A 96 2.34 -2.50 -14.76
N PHE A 97 1.07 -2.20 -14.48
CA PHE A 97 0.43 -2.63 -13.25
C PHE A 97 0.51 -4.16 -13.09
N VAL A 98 0.76 -4.62 -11.86
CA VAL A 98 0.84 -6.04 -11.49
C VAL A 98 -0.28 -6.40 -10.53
N ALA A 99 -0.33 -5.76 -9.35
CA ALA A 99 -1.33 -6.02 -8.33
C ALA A 99 -1.41 -4.84 -7.37
N ASN A 100 -2.48 -4.73 -6.58
CA ASN A 100 -2.55 -3.76 -5.49
C ASN A 100 -3.19 -4.33 -4.22
N CYS A 101 -3.00 -3.63 -3.12
CA CYS A 101 -3.72 -3.83 -1.88
C CYS A 101 -4.21 -2.47 -1.37
N THR A 102 -5.44 -2.43 -0.88
CA THR A 102 -6.03 -1.24 -0.28
C THR A 102 -6.45 -1.55 1.15
N LEU A 103 -6.04 -0.71 2.09
CA LEU A 103 -6.33 -0.82 3.51
C LEU A 103 -7.06 0.42 3.98
N GLN A 104 -8.24 0.23 4.56
CA GLN A 104 -8.95 1.34 5.19
C GLN A 104 -8.24 1.69 6.50
N PHE A 105 -7.95 2.97 6.74
CA PHE A 105 -7.29 3.35 8.00
C PHE A 105 -8.13 2.97 9.23
N GLN A 106 -9.46 3.01 9.10
CA GLN A 106 -10.37 2.56 10.15
C GLN A 106 -10.16 1.08 10.54
N GLU A 107 -9.88 0.23 9.55
CA GLU A 107 -9.62 -1.19 9.76
C GLU A 107 -8.24 -1.42 10.38
N LEU A 108 -7.23 -0.67 9.93
CA LEU A 108 -5.90 -0.69 10.53
C LEU A 108 -5.93 -0.29 12.01
N LEU A 109 -6.56 0.83 12.33
CA LEU A 109 -6.70 1.33 13.71
C LEU A 109 -7.49 0.36 14.59
N ARG A 110 -8.56 -0.24 14.06
CA ARG A 110 -9.34 -1.25 14.79
C ARG A 110 -8.52 -2.50 15.08
N THR A 111 -7.71 -2.93 14.11
CA THR A 111 -6.88 -4.15 14.22
C THR A 111 -5.71 -3.95 15.16
N ALA A 112 -5.09 -2.76 15.17
CA ALA A 112 -3.98 -2.44 16.04
C ALA A 112 -4.41 -2.29 17.52
N GLY A 113 -5.65 -1.85 17.77
CA GLY A 113 -6.23 -1.82 19.12
C GLY A 113 -5.54 -0.78 20.01
N ALA A 114 -4.88 -1.22 21.10
CA ALA A 114 -4.07 -0.36 21.96
C ALA A 114 -2.62 -0.19 21.47
N SER A 115 -2.21 -0.99 20.48
CA SER A 115 -0.99 -0.78 19.74
C SER A 115 -1.27 0.24 18.65
N ASP A 116 -0.34 1.16 18.43
CA ASP A 116 -0.40 2.08 17.29
C ASP A 116 0.17 1.42 16.01
N THR A 117 0.43 0.11 16.10
CA THR A 117 1.12 -0.69 15.10
C THR A 117 0.36 -1.93 14.66
N PHE A 118 0.28 -2.05 13.33
CA PHE A 118 -0.08 -3.27 12.63
C PHE A 118 1.19 -3.95 12.10
N GLU A 119 1.30 -5.27 12.18
CA GLU A 119 2.25 -6.07 11.41
C GLU A 119 1.51 -7.32 10.94
N GLY A 120 1.59 -7.62 9.66
CA GLY A 120 0.85 -8.76 9.10
C GLY A 120 1.15 -8.90 7.63
N TRP A 121 0.50 -9.88 7.00
CA TRP A 121 0.59 -10.09 5.57
C TRP A 121 -0.69 -9.62 4.89
N LEU A 122 -0.55 -8.79 3.86
CA LEU A 122 -1.68 -8.25 3.12
C LEU A 122 -1.92 -8.95 1.79
N LEU A 123 -3.18 -9.33 1.56
CA LEU A 123 -3.62 -9.91 0.30
C LEU A 123 -3.66 -8.84 -0.78
N SER A 124 -2.88 -9.04 -1.84
CA SER A 124 -2.99 -8.23 -3.05
C SER A 124 -4.15 -8.75 -3.91
N ARG A 125 -4.97 -7.85 -4.42
CA ARG A 125 -6.02 -8.13 -5.40
C ARG A 125 -5.49 -7.83 -6.79
N GLU A 126 -5.83 -8.70 -7.74
CA GLU A 126 -5.60 -8.47 -9.17
C GLU A 126 -6.85 -7.80 -9.76
N THR A 127 -6.65 -6.78 -10.60
CA THR A 127 -7.71 -6.25 -11.46
C THR A 127 -7.75 -7.08 -12.75
N GLU A 128 -8.72 -7.99 -12.80
CA GLU A 128 -9.24 -8.77 -13.94
C GLU A 128 -8.48 -10.02 -14.45
N TYR A 129 -9.14 -11.18 -14.24
CA TYR A 129 -9.00 -12.51 -14.87
C TYR A 129 -7.70 -13.32 -14.69
N SER A 130 -7.45 -13.80 -13.47
CA SER A 130 -7.04 -15.20 -13.19
C SER A 130 -7.03 -15.49 -11.68
N ASN A 131 -7.39 -16.71 -11.29
CA ASN A 131 -7.38 -17.15 -9.88
C ASN A 131 -5.94 -17.54 -9.46
N ILE A 132 -5.29 -16.90 -8.46
CA ILE A 132 -4.26 -17.54 -7.59
C ILE A 132 -4.18 -16.91 -6.17
N LEU A 133 -3.89 -17.83 -5.22
CA LEU A 133 -3.48 -17.85 -3.81
C LEU A 133 -2.67 -16.67 -3.19
N PRO A 134 -2.67 -16.54 -1.84
CA PRO A 134 -2.28 -15.34 -1.11
C PRO A 134 -0.79 -14.98 -1.19
N GLY A 135 -0.52 -13.71 -1.54
CA GLY A 135 0.76 -13.02 -1.35
C GLY A 135 0.66 -11.99 -0.23
N SER A 136 1.79 -11.39 0.14
CA SER A 136 2.13 -11.13 1.53
C SER A 136 2.93 -9.82 1.60
N ALA A 137 2.44 -8.79 2.29
CA ALA A 137 3.21 -7.56 2.59
C ALA A 137 3.17 -7.20 4.08
N LYS A 138 4.35 -7.01 4.71
CA LYS A 138 4.51 -6.44 6.07
C LYS A 138 4.45 -4.92 6.00
N GLY A 139 3.67 -4.27 6.86
CA GLY A 139 3.59 -2.82 6.99
C GLY A 139 3.40 -2.43 8.45
N LEU A 140 4.39 -1.76 9.04
CA LEU A 140 4.40 -1.23 10.41
C LEU A 140 3.76 0.16 10.42
N CYS A 141 2.52 0.29 10.90
CA CYS A 141 1.96 1.62 11.24
C CYS A 141 2.50 2.05 12.60
N GLU A 142 2.74 3.34 12.84
CA GLU A 142 2.87 3.91 14.19
C GLU A 142 2.10 5.22 14.15
N GLY A 143 0.96 5.29 14.83
CA GLY A 143 0.14 6.49 14.93
C GLY A 143 -0.12 6.89 16.38
N GLU A 144 0.59 7.90 16.88
CA GLU A 144 0.26 8.52 18.16
C GLU A 144 -1.05 9.32 18.00
N SER A 145 -2.14 8.83 18.61
CA SER A 145 -3.45 9.47 18.57
C SER A 145 -3.51 10.68 19.50
N THR A 146 -3.28 11.89 18.97
CA THR A 146 -3.56 13.11 19.73
C THR A 146 -5.06 13.32 19.81
N ARG A 147 -5.65 12.89 20.93
CA ARG A 147 -7.05 13.17 21.29
C ARG A 147 -7.24 14.67 21.47
N SER A 148 -7.87 15.33 20.49
CA SER A 148 -8.29 16.73 20.64
C SER A 148 -9.43 16.82 21.67
N THR A 149 -9.12 17.28 22.88
CA THR A 149 -10.16 17.74 23.82
C THR A 149 -10.55 19.17 23.44
N ASP A 150 -11.61 19.31 22.64
CA ASP A 150 -12.24 20.60 22.43
C ASP A 150 -13.32 20.79 23.52
N THR A 151 -12.94 21.46 24.60
CA THR A 151 -13.88 22.07 25.54
C THR A 151 -13.81 23.57 25.36
N SER A 152 -14.64 24.11 24.48
CA SER A 152 -14.91 25.54 24.40
C SER A 152 -16.38 25.80 24.75
N SER A 153 -16.63 25.85 26.06
CA SER A 153 -17.84 26.39 26.67
C SER A 153 -17.94 27.89 26.41
N TRP A 154 -19.07 28.33 25.85
CA TRP A 154 -19.45 29.73 25.69
C TRP A 154 -19.65 30.42 27.06
N PRO A 155 -19.27 31.70 27.23
CA PRO A 155 -19.93 32.57 28.19
C PRO A 155 -21.05 33.35 27.50
N ARG A 156 -22.24 33.29 28.11
CA ARG A 156 -23.32 34.27 27.89
C ARG A 156 -22.96 35.54 28.65
N THR A 157 -23.09 36.67 27.97
CA THR A 157 -23.46 37.97 28.56
C THR A 157 -24.34 38.68 27.56
#